data_AF-A0A820BH71-F1
#
_entry.id   AF-A0A820BH71-F1
#
_cell.length_a   1.000
_cell.length_b   1.000
_cell.length_c   1.000
_cell.angle_alpha   90.00
_cell.angle_beta   90.00
_cell.angle_gamma   90.00
#
_symmetry.space_group_name_H-M   'P 1'
#
loop_
_entity.id
_entity.type
_entity.pdbx_description
1 polymer ?
#
loop_
_entity_poly.entity_id
_entity_poly.type
_entity_poly.pdbx_seq_one_letter_code
_entity_poly.pdbx_strand_id
1 'polypeptide(L)' 'MYNNSFVPPDPSQNLLASNNDDADNQQFHLYIWLDSATTYYLVVTTNNPMVTGQFTMIATGLGSVTFSPINAL' A
#
# COMPACT_ATOMS: atom_id res chain seq x y z
N MET A 1 -0.82 0.35 3.91
CA MET A 1 0.63 0.44 4.14
C MET A 1 0.92 0.02 5.56
N TYR A 2 1.91 -0.84 5.74
CA TYR A 2 2.18 -1.54 6.99
C TYR A 2 3.64 -1.37 7.39
N ASN A 3 3.85 -1.25 8.70
CA ASN A 3 5.18 -1.38 9.28
C ASN A 3 5.54 -2.87 9.42
N ASN A 4 6.76 -3.27 9.09
CA ASN A 4 7.33 -4.59 9.37
C ASN A 4 6.68 -5.83 8.70
N SER A 5 5.36 -6.01 8.71
CA SER A 5 4.65 -7.10 8.03
C SER A 5 3.15 -6.82 7.84
N PHE A 6 2.55 -7.46 6.83
CA PHE A 6 1.11 -7.58 6.66
C PHE A 6 0.63 -8.93 7.21
N VAL A 7 -0.42 -8.92 8.04
CA VAL A 7 -0.99 -10.13 8.65
C VAL A 7 -2.42 -10.32 8.13
N PRO A 8 -2.67 -11.20 7.14
CA PRO A 8 -4.00 -11.31 6.51
C PRO A 8 -5.16 -11.62 7.46
N PRO A 9 -5.00 -12.46 8.51
CA PRO A 9 -6.05 -12.69 9.50
C PRO A 9 -6.37 -11.46 10.38
N ASP A 10 -5.44 -10.51 10.49
CA ASP A 10 -5.62 -9.25 11.22
C ASP A 10 -5.02 -8.07 10.44
N PRO A 11 -5.74 -7.55 9.44
CA PRO A 11 -5.27 -6.45 8.59
C PRO A 11 -5.10 -5.11 9.31
N SER A 12 -5.48 -5.01 10.59
CA SER A 12 -5.25 -3.83 11.40
C SER A 12 -3.87 -3.84 12.06
N GLN A 13 -3.29 -5.03 12.23
CA GLN A 13 -1.97 -5.20 12.80
C GLN A 13 -0.91 -4.51 11.94
N ASN A 14 -0.10 -3.67 12.58
CA ASN A 14 0.95 -2.85 11.96
C ASN A 14 0.48 -1.87 10.88
N LEU A 15 -0.82 -1.60 10.77
CA LEU A 15 -1.34 -0.66 9.79
C LEU A 15 -0.86 0.77 10.10
N LEU A 16 -0.25 1.41 9.12
CA LEU A 16 0.16 2.82 9.21
C LEU A 16 -0.84 3.74 8.51
N ALA A 17 -1.31 3.33 7.33
CA ALA A 17 -2.28 4.07 6.55
C ALA A 17 -3.01 3.15 5.57
N SER A 18 -4.29 3.41 5.34
CA SER A 18 -5.11 2.80 4.29
C SER A 18 -6.03 3.85 3.70
N ASN A 19 -6.35 3.69 2.42
CA ASN A 19 -7.35 4.51 1.74
C ASN A 19 -8.06 3.60 0.73
N ASN A 20 -9.39 3.60 0.76
CA ASN A 20 -10.25 2.82 -0.11
C ASN A 20 -11.03 3.69 -1.11
N ASP A 21 -10.58 4.93 -1.32
CA ASP A 21 -11.05 5.83 -2.38
C ASP A 21 -12.51 6.25 -2.18
N ASP A 22 -12.78 7.10 -1.18
CA ASP A 22 -14.08 7.61 -0.67
C ASP A 22 -15.07 8.19 -1.73
N ALA A 23 -15.39 7.42 -2.77
CA ALA A 23 -16.27 7.72 -3.89
C ALA A 23 -15.86 8.91 -4.79
N ASP A 24 -14.60 9.34 -4.78
CA ASP A 24 -14.11 10.44 -5.60
C ASP A 24 -13.01 9.99 -6.57
N ASN A 25 -12.82 10.68 -7.69
CA ASN A 25 -11.94 10.29 -8.81
C ASN A 25 -10.42 10.28 -8.49
N GLN A 26 -10.02 10.08 -7.24
CA GLN A 26 -8.67 10.37 -6.74
C GLN A 26 -7.75 9.15 -6.66
N GLN A 27 -8.17 7.98 -7.15
CA GLN A 27 -7.28 6.83 -7.34
C GLN A 27 -6.47 6.53 -6.07
N PHE A 28 -7.11 6.22 -4.94
CA PHE A 28 -6.46 5.83 -3.66
C PHE A 28 -5.15 6.57 -3.32
N HIS A 29 -5.19 7.87 -3.02
CA HIS A 29 -3.99 8.62 -2.63
C HIS A 29 -3.61 8.37 -1.16
N LEU A 30 -2.34 8.03 -0.88
CA LEU A 30 -1.80 7.90 0.47
C LEU A 30 -0.76 9.00 0.73
N TYR A 31 -1.03 9.87 1.71
CA TYR A 31 -0.09 10.91 2.16
C TYR A 31 0.44 10.57 3.55
N ILE A 32 1.68 10.08 3.64
CA ILE A 32 2.29 9.59 4.88
C ILE A 32 3.79 9.93 4.94
N TRP A 33 4.27 10.18 6.16
CA TRP A 33 5.70 10.29 6.45
C TRP A 33 6.30 8.91 6.74
N LEU A 34 7.40 8.59 6.06
CA LEU A 34 8.11 7.33 6.22
C LEU A 34 9.56 7.61 6.58
N ASP A 35 10.13 6.74 7.42
CA ASP A 35 11.51 6.85 7.83
C ASP A 35 12.45 6.39 6.70
N SER A 36 13.55 7.12 6.53
CA SER A 36 14.58 6.76 5.55
C SER A 36 15.20 5.39 5.87
N ALA A 37 15.67 4.69 4.83
CA ALA A 37 16.34 3.38 4.95
C ALA A 37 15.51 2.31 5.70
N THR A 38 14.18 2.44 5.68
CA THR A 38 13.25 1.50 6.30
C THR A 38 12.40 0.82 5.22
N THR A 39 12.15 -0.48 5.38
CA THR A 39 11.27 -1.25 4.49
C THR A 39 9.84 -1.26 5.04
N TYR A 40 8.89 -0.97 4.18
CA TYR A 40 7.46 -1.00 4.48
C TYR A 40 6.73 -1.93 3.51
N TYR A 41 5.54 -2.38 3.91
CA TYR A 41 4.72 -3.28 3.12
C TYR A 41 3.50 -2.54 2.60
N LEU A 42 3.37 -2.46 1.28
CA LEU A 42 2.19 -1.91 0.62
C LEU A 42 1.35 -3.06 0.05
N VAL A 43 0.10 -3.15 0.50
CA VAL A 43 -0.89 -4.07 -0.05
C VAL A 43 -1.85 -3.25 -0.89
N VAL A 44 -1.98 -3.62 -2.16
CA VAL A 44 -2.91 -3.02 -3.12
C VAL A 44 -3.88 -4.11 -3.56
N THR A 45 -5.17 -3.87 -3.41
CA THR A 45 -6.23 -4.82 -3.74
C THR A 45 -7.45 -4.09 -4.31
N THR A 46 -8.28 -4.82 -5.04
CA THR A 46 -9.62 -4.37 -5.41
C THR A 46 -10.56 -4.44 -4.20
N ASN A 47 -11.60 -3.61 -4.21
CA ASN A 47 -12.62 -3.60 -3.14
C ASN A 47 -13.42 -4.91 -3.09
N ASN A 48 -13.71 -5.48 -4.26
CA ASN A 48 -14.45 -6.73 -4.38
C ASN A 48 -13.48 -7.91 -4.57
N PRO A 49 -13.73 -9.06 -3.93
CA PRO A 49 -12.90 -10.24 -4.09
C PRO A 49 -12.92 -10.75 -5.54
N MET A 50 -11.82 -11.40 -5.95
CA MET A 50 -11.66 -12.05 -7.27
C MET A 50 -11.75 -11.10 -8.47
N VAL A 51 -11.60 -9.79 -8.27
CA VAL A 51 -11.49 -8.82 -9.36
C VAL A 51 -10.01 -8.58 -9.68
N THR A 52 -9.66 -8.70 -10.96
CA THR A 52 -8.33 -8.39 -11.48
C THR A 52 -8.37 -7.17 -12.39
N GLY A 53 -7.23 -6.49 -12.52
CA GLY A 53 -7.09 -5.30 -13.34
C GLY A 53 -5.64 -4.84 -13.38
N GLN A 54 -5.30 -4.04 -14.38
CA GLN A 54 -4.00 -3.38 -14.42
C GLN A 54 -3.99 -2.17 -13.51
N PHE A 55 -2.87 -1.95 -12.84
CA PHE A 55 -2.65 -0.79 -11.99
C PHE A 55 -1.20 -0.31 -12.13
N THR A 56 -0.94 0.92 -11.70
CA THR A 56 0.40 1.50 -11.64
C THR A 56 0.59 2.11 -10.26
N MET A 57 1.79 1.95 -9.70
CA MET A 57 2.18 2.58 -8.45
C MET A 57 3.19 3.67 -8.72
N ILE A 58 2.97 4.84 -8.15
CA ILE A 58 3.87 5.99 -8.21
C ILE A 58 4.08 6.47 -6.78
N ALA A 59 5.33 6.66 -6.38
CA ALA A 59 5.69 7.30 -5.12
C ALA A 59 6.50 8.56 -5.40
N THR A 60 6.16 9.65 -4.72
CA THR A 60 6.87 10.93 -4.79
C THR A 60 7.15 11.41 -3.37
N GLY A 61 8.35 11.93 -3.14
CA GLY A 61 8.75 12.46 -1.86
C GLY A 61 10.17 13.00 -1.88
N LEU A 62 10.66 13.42 -0.72
CA LEU A 62 12.03 13.94 -0.56
C LEU A 62 13.09 12.85 -0.71
N GLY A 63 12.74 11.59 -0.45
CA GLY A 63 13.62 10.44 -0.57
C GLY A 63 13.30 9.57 -1.77
N SER A 64 14.27 8.76 -2.19
CA SER A 64 14.08 7.73 -3.22
C SER A 64 13.36 6.52 -2.64
N VAL A 65 12.40 5.99 -3.41
CA VAL A 65 11.67 4.76 -3.06
C VAL A 65 11.93 3.72 -4.16
N THR A 66 12.23 2.49 -3.75
CA THR A 66 12.32 1.34 -4.65
C THR A 66 11.16 0.41 -4.36
N PHE A 67 10.37 0.10 -5.39
CA PHE A 67 9.33 -0.92 -5.29
C PHE A 67 9.91 -2.30 -5.59
N SER A 68 9.84 -3.19 -4.62
CA SER A 68 10.20 -4.60 -4.78
C SER A 68 8.93 -5.44 -4.64
N PRO A 69 8.42 -6.06 -5.72
CA PRO A 69 7.25 -6.92 -5.63
C PRO A 69 7.55 -8.10 -4.72
N ILE A 70 6.64 -8.36 -3.78
CA ILE A 70 6.68 -9.54 -2.93
C ILE A 70 5.79 -10.57 -3.59
N ASN A 71 6.39 -11.64 -4.11
CA ASN A 71 5.62 -12.77 -4.61
C ASN A 71 4.99 -13.48 -3.40
N ALA A 72 3.69 -13.29 -3.20
CA ALA A 72 2.92 -14.16 -2.32
C ALA A 72 2.73 -15.51 -3.06
N LEU A 73 3.18 -16.59 -2.43
CA LEU A 73 2.99 -17.97 -2.90
C LEU A 73 1.51 -18.35 -2.90
#